data_AF-A0A0H3MA83-F1
#
_entry.id   AF-A0A0H3MA83-F1
#
_cell.length_a   1.000
_cell.length_b   1.000
_cell.length_c   1.000
_cell.angle_alpha   90.00
_cell.angle_beta   90.00
_cell.angle_gamma   90.00
#
_symmetry.space_group_name_H-M   'P 1'
#
loop_
_entity.id
_entity.type
_entity.pdbx_description
1 polymer ?
#
loop_
_entity_poly.entity_id
_entity_poly.type
_entity_poly.pdbx_seq_one_letter_code
_entity_poly.pdbx_strand_id
1 'polypeptide(L)'
;MTAEPEVRTLREVVLDQLGTAESRAYKMWLPPLTNPVPLNELIARDRRQPLRFALGIMDEPRRHLQDVWGVDVSGAGGNIGIGGAPQTGKSTLLQTMVMSAAATHSPRNVQFYCIDLGGGGLIYLENLPHVGGVANRSEPDKVNRVVAEMQAVMRQRETTFKEHRVGSIGMYRQLRDDPSQPVASDPYGDVFLIIDGWPGFVGEFPDLEGQVQDLAAQGLAFGVHVIISTPRWTELKSRVRDYLGTKIEFRLGDVNETQIDRITREIPANRPGRAVSMEKHHLMIGVPRFDGVHSADNLVEAITAGVTQIASQHTEQAPPVRVLPERIHLHELDPNPPGPESDYRTRWEIPIGLRETDLTPAHCHMHTNPHLLIFGAAKSGKTTIAHAIARAICARNSPQQVRFMLADYRSGLLDAVPDTHLLGAGAINRNSASLDEAVQALAVNLKKRLPPTDLTTAQLRSRSWWSGFDVVLLVDDWHIQPPGSSICLA
;
A
#
# COMPACT_ATOMS: atom_id res chain seq x y z
N MET A 1 -54.19 -8.19 -56.04
CA MET A 1 -53.13 -9.12 -55.60
C MET A 1 -53.60 -9.82 -54.35
N THR A 2 -54.25 -10.97 -54.54
CA THR A 2 -54.64 -11.91 -53.49
C THR A 2 -53.39 -12.62 -52.99
N ALA A 3 -53.09 -12.49 -51.70
CA ALA A 3 -51.99 -13.20 -51.06
C ALA A 3 -52.25 -14.71 -51.16
N GLU A 4 -51.27 -15.45 -51.69
CA GLU A 4 -51.30 -16.91 -51.67
C GLU A 4 -51.29 -17.40 -50.21
N PRO A 5 -52.11 -18.42 -49.87
CA PRO A 5 -52.11 -18.98 -48.52
C PRO A 5 -50.75 -19.64 -48.25
N GLU A 6 -50.06 -19.16 -47.22
CA GLU A 6 -48.79 -19.69 -46.74
C GLU A 6 -48.97 -21.18 -46.39
N VAL A 7 -48.39 -22.08 -47.19
CA VAL A 7 -48.48 -23.53 -47.00
C VAL A 7 -47.65 -23.91 -45.78
N ARG A 8 -48.28 -23.89 -44.61
CA ARG A 8 -47.67 -24.37 -43.37
C ARG A 8 -47.66 -25.88 -43.35
N THR A 9 -46.53 -26.45 -42.97
CA THR A 9 -46.40 -27.90 -42.84
C THR A 9 -47.25 -28.38 -41.65
N LEU A 10 -47.82 -29.59 -41.73
CA LEU A 10 -48.63 -30.17 -40.65
C LEU A 10 -47.88 -30.14 -39.30
N ARG A 11 -46.55 -30.32 -39.34
CA ARG A 11 -45.67 -30.23 -38.18
C ARG A 11 -45.73 -28.86 -37.50
N GLU A 12 -45.66 -27.77 -38.25
CA GLU A 12 -45.67 -26.41 -37.72
C GLU A 12 -47.02 -26.08 -37.07
N VAL A 13 -48.12 -26.48 -37.70
CA VAL A 13 -49.48 -26.28 -37.15
C VAL A 13 -49.66 -27.04 -35.83
N VAL A 14 -49.18 -28.28 -35.76
CA VAL A 14 -49.24 -29.10 -34.54
C VAL A 14 -48.35 -28.51 -33.43
N LEU A 15 -47.15 -28.02 -33.75
CA LEU A 15 -46.26 -27.39 -32.78
C LEU A 15 -46.82 -26.06 -32.25
N ASP A 16 -47.43 -25.24 -33.10
CA ASP A 16 -48.07 -23.99 -32.69
C ASP A 16 -49.22 -24.24 -31.71
N GLN A 17 -50.05 -25.26 -31.98
CA GLN A 17 -51.19 -25.60 -31.11
C GLN A 17 -50.78 -26.26 -29.79
N LEU A 18 -49.69 -27.05 -29.79
CA LEU A 18 -49.17 -27.69 -28.58
C LEU A 18 -48.25 -26.74 -27.76
N GLY A 19 -47.61 -25.77 -28.41
CA GLY A 19 -46.71 -24.80 -27.78
C GLY A 19 -47.41 -23.78 -26.88
N THR A 20 -48.74 -23.65 -26.98
CA THR A 20 -49.55 -22.79 -26.12
C THR A 20 -49.96 -23.44 -24.78
N ALA A 21 -49.65 -24.72 -24.57
CA ALA A 21 -49.93 -25.40 -23.31
C ALA A 21 -48.93 -24.95 -22.21
N GLU A 22 -49.43 -24.52 -21.04
CA GLU A 22 -48.63 -23.99 -19.92
C GLU A 22 -47.73 -25.03 -19.20
N SER A 23 -47.60 -26.25 -19.73
CA SER A 23 -46.73 -27.27 -19.16
C SER A 23 -45.27 -27.01 -19.52
N ARG A 24 -44.52 -26.36 -18.60
CA ARG A 24 -43.07 -26.23 -18.70
C ARG A 24 -42.40 -27.58 -18.39
N ALA A 25 -41.77 -28.19 -19.39
CA ALA A 25 -40.96 -29.38 -19.19
C ALA A 25 -39.83 -29.12 -18.17
N TYR A 26 -39.58 -30.10 -17.30
CA TYR A 26 -38.43 -30.05 -16.39
C TYR A 26 -37.13 -30.02 -17.20
N LYS A 27 -36.31 -28.98 -17.00
CA LYS A 27 -35.06 -28.79 -17.73
C LYS A 27 -33.96 -29.65 -17.09
N MET A 28 -33.74 -30.85 -17.63
CA MET A 28 -32.63 -31.70 -17.22
C MET A 28 -31.28 -31.15 -17.73
N TRP A 29 -31.22 -30.63 -18.96
CA TRP A 29 -30.02 -30.00 -19.51
C TRP A 29 -30.16 -28.48 -19.45
N LEU A 30 -29.35 -27.86 -18.60
CA LEU A 30 -29.22 -26.41 -18.54
C LEU A 30 -28.33 -25.91 -19.69
N PRO A 31 -28.50 -24.65 -20.12
CA PRO A 31 -27.65 -24.07 -21.15
C PRO A 31 -26.17 -24.16 -20.75
N PRO A 32 -25.25 -24.44 -21.70
CA PRO A 32 -23.83 -24.43 -21.41
C PRO A 32 -23.38 -23.06 -20.89
N LEU A 33 -22.44 -23.04 -19.96
CA LEU A 33 -21.83 -21.80 -19.47
C LEU A 33 -20.94 -21.18 -20.57
N THR A 34 -21.51 -20.29 -21.40
CA THR A 34 -20.81 -19.63 -22.51
C THR A 34 -20.51 -18.17 -22.26
N ASN A 35 -21.46 -17.44 -21.66
CA ASN A 35 -21.36 -16.00 -21.44
C ASN A 35 -21.16 -15.72 -19.95
N PRO A 36 -20.28 -14.78 -19.58
CA PRO A 36 -20.10 -14.40 -18.19
C PRO A 36 -21.32 -13.61 -17.70
N VAL A 37 -21.71 -13.86 -16.45
CA VAL A 37 -22.80 -13.13 -15.79
C VAL A 37 -22.24 -11.83 -15.18
N PRO A 38 -22.91 -10.69 -15.34
CA PRO A 38 -22.49 -9.44 -14.73
C PRO A 38 -22.65 -9.45 -13.22
N LEU A 39 -21.79 -8.70 -12.54
CA LEU A 39 -21.64 -8.75 -11.09
C LEU A 39 -22.91 -8.32 -10.33
N ASN A 40 -23.66 -7.35 -10.85
CA ASN A 40 -24.95 -6.95 -10.27
C ASN A 40 -25.93 -8.13 -10.14
N GLU A 41 -26.01 -8.99 -11.15
CA GLU A 41 -26.87 -10.18 -11.13
C GLU A 41 -26.34 -11.27 -10.20
N LEU A 42 -25.01 -11.47 -10.15
CA LEU A 42 -24.39 -12.42 -9.23
C LEU A 42 -24.68 -12.05 -7.78
N ILE A 43 -24.48 -10.78 -7.41
CA ILE A 43 -24.73 -10.28 -6.05
C ILE A 43 -26.23 -10.33 -5.69
N ALA A 44 -27.12 -10.11 -6.66
CA ALA A 44 -28.56 -10.19 -6.44
C ALA A 44 -29.04 -11.61 -6.17
N ARG A 45 -28.36 -12.62 -6.74
CA ARG A 45 -28.69 -14.05 -6.58
C ARG A 45 -27.95 -14.72 -5.43
N ASP A 46 -26.79 -14.19 -5.02
CA ASP A 46 -25.98 -14.80 -3.97
C ASP A 46 -26.64 -14.71 -2.59
N ARG A 47 -26.36 -15.72 -1.76
CA ARG A 47 -26.74 -15.71 -0.36
C ARG A 47 -25.72 -14.89 0.42
N ARG A 48 -25.98 -13.59 0.53
CA ARG A 48 -25.09 -12.64 1.22
C ARG A 48 -24.73 -13.13 2.61
N GLN A 49 -23.44 -13.34 2.84
CA GLN A 49 -22.84 -13.71 4.10
C GLN A 49 -21.61 -12.81 4.34
N PRO A 50 -21.27 -12.49 5.60
CA PRO A 50 -20.05 -11.75 5.89
C PRO A 50 -18.82 -12.45 5.30
N LEU A 51 -17.97 -11.70 4.61
CA LEU A 51 -16.74 -12.20 3.97
C LEU A 51 -16.96 -13.31 2.94
N ARG A 52 -18.14 -13.33 2.32
CA ARG A 52 -18.41 -14.13 1.13
C ARG A 52 -18.44 -13.23 -0.10
N PHE A 53 -17.68 -13.60 -1.14
CA PHE A 53 -17.64 -12.88 -2.41
C PHE A 53 -18.22 -13.74 -3.53
N ALA A 54 -19.27 -13.26 -4.20
CA ALA A 54 -19.85 -13.89 -5.37
C ALA A 54 -18.95 -13.65 -6.60
N LEU A 55 -18.50 -14.71 -7.27
CA LEU A 55 -17.47 -14.62 -8.32
C LEU A 55 -17.88 -15.20 -9.66
N GLY A 56 -18.92 -16.02 -9.74
CA GLY A 56 -19.34 -16.62 -10.99
C GLY A 56 -20.52 -17.57 -10.85
N ILE A 57 -20.74 -18.37 -11.89
CA ILE A 57 -21.73 -19.45 -11.90
C ILE A 57 -21.01 -20.79 -11.91
N MET A 58 -21.43 -21.67 -11.01
CA MET A 58 -21.03 -23.08 -10.97
C MET A 58 -22.03 -23.92 -11.76
N ASP A 59 -21.53 -24.91 -12.49
CA ASP A 59 -22.34 -25.95 -13.13
C ASP A 59 -22.27 -27.26 -12.33
N GLU A 60 -23.42 -27.78 -11.93
CA GLU A 60 -23.57 -29.09 -11.29
C GLU A 60 -24.53 -29.97 -12.12
N PRO A 61 -24.02 -30.60 -13.21
CA PRO A 61 -24.88 -31.32 -14.15
C PRO A 61 -25.69 -32.45 -13.52
N ARG A 62 -25.13 -33.15 -12.53
CA ARG A 62 -25.82 -34.27 -11.84
C ARG A 62 -27.05 -33.84 -11.06
N ARG A 63 -27.11 -32.57 -10.63
CA ARG A 63 -28.25 -31.99 -9.93
C ARG A 63 -29.11 -31.12 -10.83
N HIS A 64 -28.77 -31.04 -12.12
CA HIS A 64 -29.41 -30.14 -13.10
C HIS A 64 -29.47 -28.70 -12.56
N LEU A 65 -28.38 -28.25 -11.91
CA LEU A 65 -28.32 -26.99 -11.18
C LEU A 65 -27.16 -26.13 -11.69
N GLN A 66 -27.45 -24.86 -11.94
CA GLN A 66 -26.46 -23.80 -12.10
C GLN A 66 -26.76 -22.72 -11.08
N ASP A 67 -25.81 -22.47 -10.18
CA ASP A 67 -26.01 -21.54 -9.05
C ASP A 67 -24.79 -20.62 -8.89
N VAL A 68 -24.97 -19.54 -8.13
CA VAL A 68 -23.88 -18.60 -7.85
C VAL A 68 -22.79 -19.30 -7.06
N TRP A 69 -21.59 -19.25 -7.62
CA TRP A 69 -20.38 -19.68 -6.96
C TRP A 69 -19.64 -18.47 -6.40
N GLY A 70 -19.10 -18.64 -5.20
CA GLY A 70 -18.39 -17.61 -4.47
C GLY A 70 -17.49 -18.21 -3.43
N VAL A 71 -16.52 -17.42 -2.96
CA VAL A 71 -15.54 -17.83 -1.95
C VAL A 71 -15.92 -17.27 -0.60
N ASP A 72 -15.76 -18.08 0.44
CA ASP A 72 -15.82 -17.66 1.84
C ASP A 72 -14.40 -17.46 2.34
N VAL A 73 -14.05 -16.22 2.67
CA VAL A 73 -12.72 -15.85 3.17
C VAL A 73 -12.69 -15.64 4.68
N SER A 74 -13.75 -15.99 5.40
CA SER A 74 -13.87 -15.78 6.84
C SER A 74 -12.92 -16.64 7.69
N GLY A 75 -12.45 -17.78 7.15
CA GLY A 75 -11.67 -18.80 7.86
C GLY A 75 -10.48 -19.35 7.07
N ALA A 76 -10.27 -20.67 7.13
CA ALA A 76 -9.07 -21.34 6.56
C ALA A 76 -8.94 -21.19 5.03
N GLY A 77 -10.03 -20.91 4.31
CA GLY A 77 -10.03 -20.61 2.87
C GLY A 77 -9.67 -19.16 2.53
N GLY A 78 -9.27 -18.35 3.51
CA GLY A 78 -9.06 -16.91 3.34
C GLY A 78 -7.87 -16.52 2.46
N ASN A 79 -6.89 -17.41 2.29
CA ASN A 79 -5.81 -17.22 1.31
C ASN A 79 -6.18 -17.91 0.00
N ILE A 80 -5.97 -17.23 -1.13
CA ILE A 80 -6.46 -17.68 -2.43
C ILE A 80 -5.30 -17.78 -3.43
N GLY A 81 -5.17 -18.94 -4.07
CA GLY A 81 -4.32 -19.14 -5.24
C GLY A 81 -5.13 -19.18 -6.52
N ILE A 82 -4.68 -18.45 -7.54
CA ILE A 82 -5.29 -18.43 -8.86
C ILE A 82 -4.26 -18.92 -9.88
N GLY A 83 -4.45 -20.14 -10.38
CA GLY A 83 -3.60 -20.76 -11.40
C GLY A 83 -4.22 -20.67 -12.78
N GLY A 84 -3.44 -20.40 -13.83
CA GLY A 84 -3.96 -20.35 -15.20
C GLY A 84 -3.02 -19.74 -16.22
N ALA A 85 -2.98 -20.28 -17.44
CA ALA A 85 -2.17 -19.74 -18.52
C ALA A 85 -2.43 -18.25 -18.80
N PRO A 86 -1.53 -17.51 -19.49
CA PRO A 86 -1.78 -16.14 -19.89
C PRO A 86 -3.13 -15.96 -20.60
N GLN A 87 -3.78 -14.81 -20.41
CA GLN A 87 -5.06 -14.44 -21.06
C GLN A 87 -6.26 -15.37 -20.76
N THR A 88 -6.21 -16.18 -19.70
CA THR A 88 -7.33 -17.06 -19.32
C THR A 88 -8.41 -16.39 -18.45
N GLY A 89 -8.18 -15.16 -17.98
CA GLY A 89 -9.15 -14.40 -17.16
C GLY A 89 -8.75 -14.21 -15.68
N LYS A 90 -7.50 -14.50 -15.29
CA LYS A 90 -7.02 -14.32 -13.90
C LYS A 90 -7.20 -12.90 -13.37
N SER A 91 -6.74 -11.88 -14.10
CA SER A 91 -6.87 -10.48 -13.69
C SER A 91 -8.33 -10.03 -13.64
N THR A 92 -9.18 -10.55 -14.55
CA THR A 92 -10.63 -10.30 -14.53
C THR A 92 -11.28 -10.89 -13.28
N LEU A 93 -10.88 -12.09 -12.85
CA LEU A 93 -11.35 -12.67 -11.59
C LEU A 93 -10.96 -11.81 -10.38
N LEU A 94 -9.71 -11.31 -10.34
CA LEU A 94 -9.27 -10.41 -9.27
C LEU A 94 -10.11 -9.12 -9.25
N GLN A 95 -10.36 -8.52 -10.41
CA GLN A 95 -11.25 -7.36 -10.53
C GLN A 95 -12.68 -7.68 -10.07
N THR A 96 -13.25 -8.81 -10.50
CA THR A 96 -14.57 -9.28 -10.09
C THR A 96 -14.63 -9.49 -8.58
N MET A 97 -13.58 -10.05 -7.98
CA MET A 97 -13.51 -10.28 -6.54
C MET A 97 -13.50 -8.99 -5.73
N VAL A 98 -12.61 -8.05 -6.09
CA VAL A 98 -12.52 -6.74 -5.42
C VAL A 98 -13.84 -5.97 -5.55
N MET A 99 -14.42 -5.93 -6.75
CA MET A 99 -15.70 -5.26 -6.99
C MET A 99 -16.87 -5.95 -6.27
N SER A 100 -16.86 -7.28 -6.18
CA SER A 100 -17.87 -8.07 -5.47
C SER A 100 -17.84 -7.77 -3.97
N ALA A 101 -16.64 -7.77 -3.39
CA ALA A 101 -16.43 -7.39 -2.00
C ALA A 101 -16.85 -5.94 -1.75
N ALA A 102 -16.42 -5.02 -2.60
CA ALA A 102 -16.71 -3.59 -2.48
C ALA A 102 -18.21 -3.27 -2.55
N ALA A 103 -18.96 -4.00 -3.39
CA ALA A 103 -20.41 -3.83 -3.51
C ALA A 103 -21.22 -4.48 -2.37
N THR A 104 -20.59 -5.30 -1.52
CA THR A 104 -21.27 -6.06 -0.46
C THR A 104 -20.79 -5.73 0.96
N HIS A 105 -19.65 -5.03 1.09
CA HIS A 105 -19.00 -4.71 2.37
C HIS A 105 -18.63 -3.22 2.43
N SER A 106 -18.51 -2.65 3.63
CA SER A 106 -17.97 -1.29 3.81
C SER A 106 -16.44 -1.26 3.60
N PRO A 107 -15.86 -0.13 3.14
CA PRO A 107 -14.41 0.12 3.14
C PRO A 107 -13.75 -0.03 4.51
N ARG A 108 -14.51 0.05 5.61
CA ARG A 108 -14.02 -0.24 6.96
C ARG A 108 -13.96 -1.75 7.26
N ASN A 109 -14.78 -2.56 6.58
CA ASN A 109 -14.83 -4.00 6.79
C ASN A 109 -13.75 -4.74 6.00
N VAL A 110 -13.50 -4.31 4.75
CA VAL A 110 -12.54 -4.96 3.86
C VAL A 110 -11.68 -3.92 3.15
N GLN A 111 -10.37 -4.16 3.08
CA GLN A 111 -9.43 -3.30 2.36
C GLN A 111 -8.53 -4.11 1.44
N PHE A 112 -8.20 -3.54 0.28
CA PHE A 112 -7.41 -4.20 -0.76
C PHE A 112 -6.12 -3.42 -1.05
N TYR A 113 -5.01 -4.14 -1.11
CA TYR A 113 -3.69 -3.65 -1.46
C TYR A 113 -3.14 -4.50 -2.59
N CYS A 114 -2.96 -3.90 -3.76
CA CYS A 114 -2.70 -4.63 -4.98
C CYS A 114 -1.27 -4.40 -5.48
N ILE A 115 -0.60 -5.47 -5.90
CA ILE A 115 0.65 -5.46 -6.65
C ILE A 115 0.36 -6.05 -8.03
N ASP A 116 0.36 -5.22 -9.07
CA ASP A 116 0.01 -5.58 -10.44
C ASP A 116 1.26 -5.74 -11.32
N LEU A 117 1.62 -7.00 -11.58
CA LEU A 117 2.71 -7.40 -12.47
C LEU A 117 2.20 -8.33 -13.59
N GLY A 118 0.88 -8.56 -13.66
CA GLY A 118 0.23 -9.57 -14.50
C GLY A 118 -0.43 -9.02 -15.77
N GLY A 119 -0.66 -7.71 -15.85
CA GLY A 119 -1.23 -7.09 -17.06
C GLY A 119 -1.76 -5.66 -16.91
N GLY A 120 -1.64 -5.03 -15.74
CA GLY A 120 -2.07 -3.63 -15.54
C GLY A 120 -3.59 -3.47 -15.40
N GLY A 121 -4.32 -4.54 -15.11
CA GLY A 121 -5.77 -4.50 -14.97
C GLY A 121 -6.25 -3.97 -13.63
N LEU A 122 -5.46 -4.08 -12.56
CA LEU A 122 -5.88 -3.69 -11.21
C LEU A 122 -5.86 -2.17 -11.02
N ILE A 123 -5.14 -1.42 -11.86
CA ILE A 123 -5.08 0.05 -11.78
C ILE A 123 -6.46 0.71 -11.92
N TYR A 124 -7.38 0.10 -12.68
CA TYR A 124 -8.74 0.60 -12.86
C TYR A 124 -9.59 0.54 -11.57
N LEU A 125 -9.09 -0.10 -10.52
CA LEU A 125 -9.73 -0.21 -9.22
C LEU A 125 -9.19 0.80 -8.19
N GLU A 126 -8.13 1.56 -8.52
CA GLU A 126 -7.42 2.42 -7.56
C GLU A 126 -8.34 3.47 -6.89
N ASN A 127 -9.40 3.89 -7.59
CA ASN A 127 -10.38 4.86 -7.07
C ASN A 127 -11.52 4.22 -6.25
N LEU A 128 -11.50 2.90 -6.01
CA LEU A 128 -12.45 2.30 -5.08
C LEU A 128 -12.12 2.73 -3.65
N PRO A 129 -13.11 3.14 -2.84
CA PRO A 129 -12.87 3.46 -1.44
C PRO A 129 -12.27 2.30 -0.63
N HIS A 130 -12.47 1.06 -1.06
CA HIS A 130 -11.91 -0.14 -0.41
C HIS A 130 -10.45 -0.40 -0.78
N VAL A 131 -9.90 0.27 -1.79
CA VAL A 131 -8.53 0.03 -2.27
C VAL A 131 -7.61 1.08 -1.65
N GLY A 132 -6.67 0.64 -0.81
CA GLY A 132 -5.68 1.53 -0.18
C GLY A 132 -4.48 1.83 -1.08
N GLY A 133 -4.27 1.06 -2.15
CA GLY A 133 -3.26 1.36 -3.14
C GLY A 133 -3.05 0.23 -4.14
N VAL A 134 -2.68 0.61 -5.37
CA VAL A 134 -2.24 -0.29 -6.43
C VAL A 134 -0.81 0.07 -6.79
N ALA A 135 0.13 -0.87 -6.61
CA ALA A 135 1.52 -0.71 -7.00
C ALA A 135 1.79 -1.52 -8.27
N ASN A 136 2.52 -0.93 -9.21
CA ASN A 136 2.96 -1.62 -10.41
C ASN A 136 4.50 -1.77 -10.45
N ARG A 137 5.01 -2.44 -11.49
CA ARG A 137 6.45 -2.63 -11.74
C ARG A 137 7.29 -1.35 -11.72
N SER A 138 6.72 -0.20 -12.11
CA SER A 138 7.44 1.07 -12.16
C SER A 138 7.51 1.81 -10.80
N GLU A 139 6.83 1.30 -9.78
CA GLU A 139 6.76 1.89 -8.44
C GLU A 139 7.38 0.95 -7.37
N PRO A 140 8.68 0.61 -7.45
CA PRO A 140 9.31 -0.37 -6.55
C PRO A 140 9.19 0.01 -5.06
N ASP A 141 9.26 1.31 -4.73
CA ASP A 141 9.09 1.78 -3.35
C ASP A 141 7.67 1.54 -2.83
N LYS A 142 6.65 1.71 -3.69
CA LYS A 142 5.24 1.42 -3.36
C LYS A 142 5.01 -0.07 -3.15
N VAL A 143 5.65 -0.94 -3.95
CA VAL A 143 5.60 -2.41 -3.77
C VAL A 143 6.18 -2.81 -2.41
N ASN A 144 7.39 -2.35 -2.08
CA ASN A 144 8.02 -2.60 -0.78
C ASN A 144 7.13 -2.11 0.37
N ARG A 145 6.56 -0.91 0.21
CA ARG A 145 5.70 -0.29 1.21
C ARG A 145 4.38 -1.03 1.43
N VAL A 146 3.74 -1.53 0.36
CA VAL A 146 2.54 -2.38 0.46
C VAL A 146 2.82 -3.58 1.36
N VAL A 147 3.88 -4.35 1.07
CA VAL A 147 4.22 -5.55 1.86
C VAL A 147 4.56 -5.19 3.30
N ALA A 148 5.33 -4.11 3.50
CA ALA A 148 5.69 -3.63 4.83
C ALA A 148 4.49 -3.19 5.67
N GLU A 149 3.48 -2.53 5.06
CA GLU A 149 2.26 -2.11 5.75
C GLU A 149 1.44 -3.33 6.19
N MET A 150 1.31 -4.36 5.35
CA MET A 150 0.59 -5.60 5.71
C MET A 150 1.26 -6.32 6.88
N GLN A 151 2.59 -6.36 6.87
CA GLN A 151 3.40 -6.87 7.97
C GLN A 151 3.23 -6.05 9.25
N ALA A 152 3.11 -4.72 9.14
CA ALA A 152 2.86 -3.84 10.28
C ALA A 152 1.47 -4.08 10.88
N VAL A 153 0.42 -4.21 10.06
CA VAL A 153 -0.95 -4.53 10.51
C VAL A 153 -0.96 -5.85 11.29
N MET A 154 -0.32 -6.90 10.75
CA MET A 154 -0.23 -8.21 11.42
C MET A 154 0.43 -8.09 12.80
N ARG A 155 1.60 -7.43 12.90
CA ARG A 155 2.33 -7.25 14.17
C ARG A 155 1.57 -6.39 15.18
N GLN A 156 0.92 -5.33 14.71
CA GLN A 156 0.10 -4.46 15.56
C GLN A 156 -1.06 -5.25 16.16
N ARG A 157 -1.74 -6.07 15.35
CA ARG A 157 -2.84 -6.92 15.82
C ARG A 157 -2.37 -8.02 16.76
N GLU A 158 -1.21 -8.62 16.52
CA GLU A 158 -0.62 -9.58 17.45
C GLU A 158 -0.45 -8.98 18.86
N THR A 159 0.08 -7.76 18.93
CA THR A 159 0.26 -7.02 20.18
C THR A 159 -1.10 -6.67 20.81
N THR A 160 -2.00 -6.08 20.02
CA THR A 160 -3.33 -5.63 20.44
C THR A 160 -4.18 -6.79 20.95
N PHE A 161 -4.18 -7.93 20.26
CA PHE A 161 -4.96 -9.11 20.64
C PHE A 161 -4.46 -9.70 21.95
N LYS A 162 -3.15 -9.70 22.16
CA LYS A 162 -2.53 -10.13 23.41
C LYS A 162 -2.87 -9.20 24.57
N GLU A 163 -2.78 -7.89 24.37
CA GLU A 163 -3.07 -6.88 25.39
C GLU A 163 -4.54 -6.85 25.81
N HIS A 164 -5.45 -6.91 24.83
CA HIS A 164 -6.90 -6.84 25.06
C HIS A 164 -7.59 -8.20 25.14
N ARG A 165 -6.83 -9.30 25.16
CA ARG A 165 -7.32 -10.69 25.25
C ARG A 165 -8.33 -11.06 24.16
N VAL A 166 -8.10 -10.60 22.95
CA VAL A 166 -8.90 -10.97 21.77
C VAL A 166 -8.46 -12.35 21.30
N GLY A 167 -9.30 -13.36 21.52
CA GLY A 167 -8.92 -14.76 21.32
C GLY A 167 -8.96 -15.25 19.86
N SER A 168 -9.54 -14.48 18.94
CA SER A 168 -9.64 -14.84 17.52
C SER A 168 -9.99 -13.64 16.65
N ILE A 169 -9.74 -13.76 15.34
CA ILE A 169 -10.19 -12.75 14.36
C ILE A 169 -11.72 -12.62 14.32
N GLY A 170 -12.47 -13.68 14.58
CA GLY A 170 -13.93 -13.63 14.68
C GLY A 170 -14.41 -12.72 15.82
N MET A 171 -13.75 -12.82 16.99
CA MET A 171 -14.00 -11.94 18.12
C MET A 171 -13.60 -10.50 17.81
N TYR A 172 -12.46 -10.28 17.15
CA TYR A 172 -12.04 -8.96 16.70
C TYR A 172 -13.10 -8.28 15.82
N ARG A 173 -13.61 -8.99 14.79
CA ARG A 173 -14.63 -8.46 13.88
C ARG A 173 -15.89 -8.00 14.62
N GLN A 174 -16.31 -8.76 15.65
CA GLN A 174 -17.46 -8.39 16.49
C GLN A 174 -17.19 -7.16 17.38
N LEU A 175 -16.01 -7.09 18.00
CA LEU A 175 -15.66 -6.01 18.93
C LEU A 175 -15.39 -4.69 18.21
N ARG A 176 -14.88 -4.72 16.98
CA ARG A 176 -14.52 -3.51 16.23
C ARG A 176 -15.73 -2.62 15.89
N ASP A 177 -16.93 -3.21 15.84
CA ASP A 177 -18.17 -2.47 15.57
C ASP A 177 -18.69 -1.70 16.81
N ASP A 178 -18.12 -1.95 18.00
CA ASP A 178 -18.42 -1.23 19.24
C ASP A 178 -17.35 -0.15 19.50
N PRO A 179 -17.67 1.16 19.36
CA PRO A 179 -16.72 2.25 19.55
C PRO A 179 -16.11 2.34 20.95
N SER A 180 -16.70 1.67 21.95
CA SER A 180 -16.16 1.63 23.31
C SER A 180 -14.98 0.66 23.46
N GLN A 181 -14.79 -0.24 22.49
CA GLN A 181 -13.72 -1.22 22.51
C GLN A 181 -12.40 -0.61 22.03
N PRO A 182 -11.26 -0.89 22.69
CA PRO A 182 -9.94 -0.40 22.25
C PRO A 182 -9.59 -0.81 20.82
N VAL A 183 -10.06 -1.97 20.36
CA VAL A 183 -9.81 -2.45 18.99
C VAL A 183 -10.57 -1.68 17.91
N ALA A 184 -11.58 -0.88 18.28
CA ALA A 184 -12.36 -0.10 17.32
C ALA A 184 -11.58 1.07 16.70
N SER A 185 -10.44 1.46 17.31
CA SER A 185 -9.54 2.47 16.75
C SER A 185 -8.61 1.93 15.67
N ASP A 186 -8.53 0.61 15.48
CA ASP A 186 -7.82 0.03 14.35
C ASP A 186 -8.54 0.45 13.05
N PRO A 187 -7.88 1.20 12.15
CA PRO A 187 -8.53 1.68 10.93
C PRO A 187 -8.74 0.57 9.89
N TYR A 188 -8.21 -0.63 10.13
CA TYR A 188 -8.31 -1.76 9.22
C TYR A 188 -9.44 -2.73 9.61
N GLY A 189 -9.92 -3.49 8.63
CA GLY A 189 -10.77 -4.66 8.78
C GLY A 189 -10.06 -5.92 8.30
N ASP A 190 -10.70 -6.74 7.50
CA ASP A 190 -10.01 -7.82 6.80
C ASP A 190 -9.23 -7.22 5.62
N VAL A 191 -7.91 -7.40 5.65
CA VAL A 191 -6.99 -6.78 4.69
C VAL A 191 -6.51 -7.81 3.69
N PHE A 192 -6.59 -7.50 2.41
CA PHE A 192 -6.26 -8.40 1.31
C PHE A 192 -5.05 -7.88 0.53
N LEU A 193 -3.95 -8.62 0.61
CA LEU A 193 -2.79 -8.43 -0.27
C LEU A 193 -3.00 -9.23 -1.56
N ILE A 194 -3.18 -8.54 -2.67
CA ILE A 194 -3.34 -9.13 -3.99
C ILE A 194 -2.04 -9.00 -4.78
N ILE A 195 -1.50 -10.10 -5.27
CA ILE A 195 -0.33 -10.14 -6.14
C ILE A 195 -0.73 -10.78 -7.47
N ASP A 196 -0.88 -9.96 -8.51
CA ASP A 196 -1.14 -10.45 -9.87
C ASP A 196 0.18 -10.67 -10.62
N GLY A 197 0.53 -11.93 -10.91
CA GLY A 197 1.77 -12.27 -11.60
C GLY A 197 2.93 -12.60 -10.65
N TRP A 198 2.79 -13.67 -9.88
CA TRP A 198 3.82 -14.16 -8.95
C TRP A 198 5.25 -14.28 -9.52
N PRO A 199 5.47 -14.79 -10.76
CA PRO A 199 6.83 -14.88 -11.30
C PRO A 199 7.49 -13.52 -11.50
N GLY A 200 6.72 -12.50 -11.87
CA GLY A 200 7.21 -11.12 -11.96
C GLY A 200 7.58 -10.59 -10.58
N PHE A 201 6.75 -10.87 -9.58
CA PHE A 201 6.99 -10.44 -8.19
C PHE A 201 8.31 -10.99 -7.65
N VAL A 202 8.52 -12.30 -7.73
CA VAL A 202 9.76 -12.94 -7.22
C VAL A 202 10.98 -12.54 -8.06
N GLY A 203 10.81 -12.35 -9.37
CA GLY A 203 11.90 -11.95 -10.26
C GLY A 203 12.41 -10.53 -9.98
N GLU A 204 11.52 -9.59 -9.64
CA GLU A 204 11.86 -8.18 -9.40
C GLU A 204 12.09 -7.85 -7.92
N PHE A 205 11.40 -8.55 -7.02
CA PHE A 205 11.41 -8.31 -5.58
C PHE A 205 11.72 -9.59 -4.78
N PRO A 206 12.86 -10.26 -5.03
CA PRO A 206 13.19 -11.54 -4.39
C PRO A 206 13.23 -11.46 -2.86
N ASP A 207 13.65 -10.31 -2.31
CA ASP A 207 13.75 -10.10 -0.86
C ASP A 207 12.38 -10.04 -0.15
N LEU A 208 11.30 -9.77 -0.89
CA LEU A 208 9.94 -9.71 -0.34
C LEU A 208 9.24 -11.07 -0.31
N GLU A 209 9.75 -12.08 -1.04
CA GLU A 209 9.12 -13.40 -1.12
C GLU A 209 8.94 -14.04 0.26
N GLY A 210 9.98 -13.97 1.10
CA GLY A 210 9.92 -14.48 2.48
C GLY A 210 8.86 -13.79 3.32
N GLN A 211 8.72 -12.47 3.17
CA GLN A 211 7.72 -11.69 3.91
C GLN A 211 6.30 -12.05 3.49
N VAL A 212 6.05 -12.26 2.19
CA VAL A 212 4.73 -12.71 1.71
C VAL A 212 4.43 -14.13 2.19
N GLN A 213 5.43 -15.01 2.24
CA GLN A 213 5.27 -16.35 2.81
C GLN A 213 4.86 -16.29 4.28
N ASP A 214 5.45 -15.39 5.06
CA ASP A 214 5.11 -15.21 6.48
C ASP A 214 3.68 -14.67 6.65
N LEU A 215 3.27 -13.71 5.82
CA LEU A 215 1.88 -13.23 5.77
C LEU A 215 0.91 -14.36 5.44
N ALA A 216 1.21 -15.19 4.44
CA ALA A 216 0.34 -16.32 4.08
C ALA A 216 0.26 -17.36 5.21
N ALA A 217 1.36 -17.59 5.93
CA ALA A 217 1.42 -18.57 7.01
C ALA A 217 0.63 -18.17 8.26
N GLN A 218 0.69 -16.89 8.66
CA GLN A 218 0.21 -16.43 9.97
C GLN A 218 -0.91 -15.38 9.87
N GLY A 219 -1.04 -14.70 8.74
CA GLY A 219 -1.90 -13.53 8.56
C GLY A 219 -3.38 -13.80 8.81
N LEU A 220 -3.89 -14.99 8.47
CA LEU A 220 -5.31 -15.32 8.64
C LEU A 220 -5.78 -15.22 10.10
N ALA A 221 -4.90 -15.49 11.08
CA ALA A 221 -5.22 -15.36 12.50
C ALA A 221 -5.47 -13.89 12.90
N PHE A 222 -4.98 -12.94 12.11
CA PHE A 222 -5.05 -11.50 12.32
C PHE A 222 -5.81 -10.77 11.20
N GLY A 223 -6.58 -11.49 10.37
CA GLY A 223 -7.39 -10.89 9.30
C GLY A 223 -6.56 -10.27 8.17
N VAL A 224 -5.36 -10.81 7.93
CA VAL A 224 -4.52 -10.47 6.77
C VAL A 224 -4.52 -11.65 5.81
N HIS A 225 -5.02 -11.41 4.60
CA HIS A 225 -5.28 -12.40 3.57
C HIS A 225 -4.33 -12.20 2.41
N VAL A 226 -3.83 -13.31 1.84
CA VAL A 226 -2.94 -13.29 0.68
C VAL A 226 -3.64 -13.95 -0.51
N ILE A 227 -3.72 -13.20 -1.62
CA ILE A 227 -4.28 -13.64 -2.89
C ILE A 227 -3.19 -13.56 -3.95
N ILE A 228 -2.85 -14.69 -4.57
CA ILE A 228 -1.76 -14.76 -5.55
C ILE A 228 -2.27 -15.33 -6.87
N SER A 229 -1.96 -14.64 -7.95
CA SER A 229 -2.16 -15.10 -9.33
C SER A 229 -0.83 -15.61 -9.90
N THR A 230 -0.86 -16.78 -10.56
CA THR A 230 0.32 -17.39 -11.17
C THR A 230 -0.04 -18.09 -12.49
N PRO A 231 0.81 -18.01 -13.53
CA PRO A 231 0.58 -18.77 -14.75
C PRO A 231 0.72 -20.28 -14.55
N ARG A 232 1.62 -20.71 -13.65
CA ARG A 232 1.81 -22.13 -13.29
C ARG A 232 1.93 -22.30 -11.79
N TRP A 233 1.41 -23.41 -11.27
CA TRP A 233 1.53 -23.75 -9.85
C TRP A 233 2.95 -24.12 -9.42
N THR A 234 3.79 -24.52 -10.37
CA THR A 234 5.21 -24.87 -10.15
C THR A 234 6.10 -23.65 -9.89
N GLU A 235 5.63 -22.44 -10.21
CA GLU A 235 6.33 -21.18 -9.93
C GLU A 235 6.19 -20.76 -8.46
N LEU A 236 5.19 -21.30 -7.74
CA LEU A 236 5.05 -21.12 -6.31
C LEU A 236 5.88 -22.16 -5.56
N LYS A 237 6.71 -21.70 -4.62
CA LYS A 237 7.34 -22.60 -3.65
C LYS A 237 6.27 -23.38 -2.89
N SER A 238 6.54 -24.65 -2.60
CA SER A 238 5.56 -25.55 -1.95
C SER A 238 4.95 -24.94 -0.70
N ARG A 239 5.76 -24.30 0.16
CA ARG A 239 5.27 -23.64 1.38
C ARG A 239 4.22 -22.56 1.10
N VAL A 240 4.48 -21.66 0.16
CA VAL A 240 3.51 -20.62 -0.22
C VAL A 240 2.25 -21.27 -0.76
N ARG A 241 2.38 -22.22 -1.69
CA ARG A 241 1.25 -22.92 -2.32
C ARG A 241 0.36 -23.68 -1.32
N ASP A 242 0.95 -24.24 -0.27
CA ASP A 242 0.25 -25.00 0.76
C ASP A 242 -0.55 -24.08 1.71
N TYR A 243 -0.10 -22.83 1.90
CA TYR A 243 -0.86 -21.82 2.65
C TYR A 243 -2.04 -21.20 1.89
N LEU A 244 -2.13 -21.41 0.57
CA LEU A 244 -3.26 -20.99 -0.26
C LEU A 244 -4.41 -22.00 -0.12
N GLY A 245 -5.25 -21.82 0.90
CA GLY A 245 -6.33 -22.73 1.26
C GLY A 245 -7.41 -22.86 0.17
N THR A 246 -7.75 -21.76 -0.49
CA THR A 246 -8.66 -21.76 -1.65
C THR A 246 -7.83 -21.72 -2.93
N LYS A 247 -8.15 -22.60 -3.89
CA LYS A 247 -7.51 -22.61 -5.21
C LYS A 247 -8.56 -22.52 -6.31
N ILE A 248 -8.32 -21.65 -7.29
CA ILE A 248 -9.16 -21.47 -8.47
C ILE A 248 -8.27 -21.71 -9.68
N GLU A 249 -8.62 -22.70 -10.49
CA GLU A 249 -7.78 -23.13 -11.61
C GLU A 249 -8.49 -22.83 -12.93
N PHE A 250 -7.96 -21.86 -13.67
CA PHE A 250 -8.26 -21.66 -15.08
C PHE A 250 -7.51 -22.69 -15.92
N ARG A 251 -7.72 -22.66 -17.25
CA ARG A 251 -6.98 -23.51 -18.15
C ARG A 251 -5.46 -23.33 -17.96
N LEU A 252 -4.77 -24.42 -17.63
CA LEU A 252 -3.32 -24.47 -17.54
C LEU A 252 -2.69 -24.77 -18.90
N GLY A 253 -1.42 -24.38 -19.07
CA GLY A 253 -0.62 -24.76 -20.24
C GLY A 253 -0.30 -26.26 -20.23
N ASP A 254 0.10 -26.78 -19.06
CA ASP A 254 0.24 -28.22 -18.81
C ASP A 254 -0.69 -28.64 -17.66
N VAL A 255 -1.63 -29.53 -17.97
CA VAL A 255 -2.62 -29.99 -16.99
C VAL A 255 -2.05 -31.02 -16.01
N ASN A 256 -0.84 -31.53 -16.24
CA ASN A 256 -0.15 -32.35 -15.24
C ASN A 256 0.26 -31.53 -14.01
N GLU A 257 0.32 -30.20 -14.13
CA GLU A 257 0.63 -29.28 -13.02
C GLU A 257 -0.60 -28.91 -12.17
N THR A 258 -1.79 -29.45 -12.48
CA THR A 258 -3.03 -29.16 -11.75
C THR A 258 -2.90 -29.39 -10.25
N GLN A 259 -3.50 -28.50 -9.46
CA GLN A 259 -3.60 -28.63 -8.00
C GLN A 259 -5.00 -29.04 -7.52
N ILE A 260 -5.94 -29.25 -8.45
CA ILE A 260 -7.33 -29.58 -8.13
C ILE A 260 -7.70 -30.97 -8.65
N ASP A 261 -7.89 -31.09 -9.96
CA ASP A 261 -8.34 -32.32 -10.60
C ASP A 261 -8.06 -32.26 -12.11
N ARG A 262 -7.88 -33.42 -12.74
CA ARG A 262 -7.64 -33.53 -14.18
C ARG A 262 -8.82 -33.06 -15.03
N ILE A 263 -10.00 -32.84 -14.44
CA ILE A 263 -11.15 -32.21 -15.09
C ILE A 263 -10.81 -30.82 -15.68
N THR A 264 -9.74 -30.17 -15.22
CA THR A 264 -9.26 -28.91 -15.81
C THR A 264 -8.81 -29.05 -17.27
N ARG A 265 -8.55 -30.29 -17.76
CA ARG A 265 -8.34 -30.59 -19.19
C ARG A 265 -9.54 -30.25 -20.06
N GLU A 266 -10.74 -30.33 -19.49
CA GLU A 266 -12.01 -30.13 -20.19
C GLU A 266 -12.37 -28.64 -20.34
N ILE A 267 -11.63 -27.72 -19.70
CA ILE A 267 -11.81 -26.28 -19.87
C ILE A 267 -11.51 -25.88 -21.32
N PRO A 268 -12.45 -25.29 -22.10
CA PRO A 268 -12.19 -24.93 -23.50
C PRO A 268 -11.06 -23.88 -23.66
N ALA A 269 -10.20 -24.05 -24.66
CA ALA A 269 -9.06 -23.15 -24.87
C ALA A 269 -9.44 -21.74 -25.33
N ASN A 270 -10.52 -21.61 -26.09
CA ASN A 270 -10.99 -20.36 -26.69
C ASN A 270 -12.07 -19.65 -25.84
N ARG A 271 -12.19 -20.01 -24.56
CA ARG A 271 -13.16 -19.40 -23.65
C ARG A 271 -12.50 -18.94 -22.34
N PRO A 272 -11.96 -17.70 -22.31
CA PRO A 272 -11.49 -17.11 -21.06
C PRO A 272 -12.65 -16.98 -20.06
N GLY A 273 -12.34 -16.96 -18.77
CA GLY A 273 -13.35 -16.94 -17.70
C GLY A 273 -13.83 -18.33 -17.28
N ARG A 274 -13.50 -19.40 -18.01
CA ARG A 274 -13.77 -20.77 -17.57
C ARG A 274 -12.71 -21.23 -16.58
N ALA A 275 -13.16 -21.74 -15.44
CA ALA A 275 -12.29 -22.24 -14.36
C ALA A 275 -12.89 -23.49 -13.72
N VAL A 276 -12.15 -24.08 -12.78
CA VAL A 276 -12.58 -25.17 -11.92
C VAL A 276 -12.30 -24.79 -10.46
N SER A 277 -13.28 -25.08 -9.59
CA SER A 277 -13.18 -24.88 -8.15
C SER A 277 -12.61 -26.11 -7.43
N MET A 278 -12.22 -25.96 -6.16
CA MET A 278 -11.75 -27.07 -5.32
C MET A 278 -12.79 -28.19 -5.17
N GLU A 279 -14.08 -27.86 -5.22
CA GLU A 279 -15.20 -28.81 -5.21
C GLU A 279 -15.38 -29.55 -6.56
N LYS A 280 -14.48 -29.31 -7.53
CA LYS A 280 -14.47 -29.91 -8.86
C LYS A 280 -15.66 -29.51 -9.74
N HIS A 281 -16.20 -28.33 -9.51
CA HIS A 281 -17.22 -27.76 -10.36
C HIS A 281 -16.62 -26.96 -11.50
N HIS A 282 -17.22 -27.07 -12.69
CA HIS A 282 -16.92 -26.15 -13.78
C HIS A 282 -17.56 -24.80 -13.49
N LEU A 283 -16.76 -23.75 -13.65
CA LEU A 283 -17.15 -22.39 -13.40
C LEU A 283 -17.17 -21.58 -14.70
N MET A 284 -18.04 -20.57 -14.70
CA MET A 284 -17.89 -19.37 -15.51
C MET A 284 -17.76 -18.19 -14.56
N ILE A 285 -16.58 -17.57 -14.57
CA ILE A 285 -16.29 -16.38 -13.79
C ILE A 285 -17.10 -15.21 -14.33
N GLY A 286 -17.70 -14.46 -13.41
CA GLY A 286 -18.46 -13.25 -13.72
C GLY A 286 -17.56 -12.10 -14.13
N VAL A 287 -18.18 -11.08 -14.70
CA VAL A 287 -17.48 -9.87 -15.15
C VAL A 287 -17.75 -8.69 -14.19
N PRO A 288 -16.73 -7.84 -13.92
CA PRO A 288 -16.79 -6.76 -12.93
C PRO A 288 -17.58 -5.54 -13.44
N ARG A 289 -18.87 -5.74 -13.74
CA ARG A 289 -19.77 -4.72 -14.29
C ARG A 289 -21.16 -4.77 -13.67
N PHE A 290 -21.85 -3.63 -13.65
CA PHE A 290 -23.19 -3.47 -13.05
C PHE A 290 -24.28 -3.08 -14.06
N ASP A 291 -23.95 -3.01 -15.34
CA ASP A 291 -24.84 -2.58 -16.43
C ASP A 291 -25.75 -3.69 -16.98
N GLY A 292 -25.65 -4.92 -16.47
CA GLY A 292 -26.46 -6.07 -16.91
C GLY A 292 -26.00 -6.70 -18.23
N VAL A 293 -24.85 -6.30 -18.78
CA VAL A 293 -24.34 -6.87 -20.03
C VAL A 293 -23.61 -8.20 -19.78
N HIS A 294 -24.04 -9.27 -20.46
CA HIS A 294 -23.44 -10.61 -20.37
C HIS A 294 -22.24 -10.78 -21.31
N SER A 295 -21.23 -9.89 -21.21
CA SER A 295 -20.01 -9.93 -22.03
C SER A 295 -18.78 -9.35 -21.31
N ALA A 296 -17.61 -9.79 -21.75
CA ALA A 296 -16.30 -9.24 -21.38
C ALA A 296 -15.82 -8.10 -22.30
N ASP A 297 -16.68 -7.63 -23.21
CA ASP A 297 -16.36 -6.49 -24.07
C ASP A 297 -16.45 -5.16 -23.29
N ASN A 298 -15.58 -4.21 -23.62
CA ASN A 298 -15.54 -2.85 -23.03
C ASN A 298 -15.48 -2.83 -21.49
N LEU A 299 -14.76 -3.79 -20.88
CA LEU A 299 -14.71 -3.92 -19.42
C LEU A 299 -14.11 -2.71 -18.72
N VAL A 300 -13.15 -2.01 -19.31
CA VAL A 300 -12.51 -0.84 -18.67
C VAL A 300 -13.54 0.26 -18.38
N GLU A 301 -14.41 0.56 -19.34
CA GLU A 301 -15.48 1.55 -19.17
C GLU A 301 -16.49 1.08 -18.12
N ALA A 302 -16.88 -0.20 -18.18
CA ALA A 302 -17.83 -0.77 -17.23
C ALA A 302 -17.30 -0.83 -15.79
N ILE A 303 -16.01 -1.15 -15.61
CA ILE A 303 -15.32 -1.10 -14.31
C ILE A 303 -15.31 0.33 -13.81
N THR A 304 -14.88 1.29 -14.62
CA THR A 304 -14.79 2.71 -14.24
C THR A 304 -16.15 3.26 -13.77
N ALA A 305 -17.22 2.92 -14.49
CA ALA A 305 -18.59 3.27 -14.11
C ALA A 305 -19.00 2.60 -12.78
N GLY A 306 -18.70 1.31 -12.61
CA GLY A 306 -18.98 0.59 -11.38
C GLY A 306 -18.19 1.10 -10.16
N VAL A 307 -16.92 1.45 -10.34
CA VAL A 307 -16.08 2.08 -9.32
C VAL A 307 -16.68 3.41 -8.89
N THR A 308 -17.08 4.26 -9.85
CA THR A 308 -17.73 5.55 -9.56
C THR A 308 -19.04 5.35 -8.80
N GLN A 309 -19.84 4.36 -9.21
CA GLN A 309 -21.09 4.02 -8.53
C GLN A 309 -20.86 3.61 -7.07
N ILE A 310 -19.91 2.70 -6.81
CA ILE A 310 -19.59 2.25 -5.44
C ILE A 310 -19.00 3.40 -4.64
N ALA A 311 -18.08 4.18 -5.21
CA ALA A 311 -17.46 5.32 -4.56
C ALA A 311 -18.49 6.34 -4.07
N SER A 312 -19.56 6.58 -4.84
CA SER A 312 -20.64 7.50 -4.45
C SER A 312 -21.45 7.03 -3.23
N GLN A 313 -21.35 5.76 -2.84
CA GLN A 313 -22.11 5.15 -1.75
C GLN A 313 -21.34 5.13 -0.42
N HIS A 314 -20.06 5.52 -0.42
CA HIS A 314 -19.20 5.46 0.75
C HIS A 314 -18.49 6.79 1.02
N THR A 315 -18.37 7.13 2.30
CA THR A 315 -17.57 8.27 2.77
C THR A 315 -16.26 7.82 3.42
N GLU A 316 -16.22 6.61 3.96
CA GLU A 316 -15.01 5.99 4.51
C GLU A 316 -14.11 5.50 3.36
N GLN A 317 -12.80 5.50 3.60
CA GLN A 317 -11.80 5.00 2.66
C GLN A 317 -10.78 4.11 3.37
N ALA A 318 -10.25 3.14 2.64
CA ALA A 318 -9.14 2.31 3.07
C ALA A 318 -7.91 3.19 3.35
N PRO A 319 -7.14 2.90 4.41
CA PRO A 319 -5.91 3.64 4.68
C PRO A 319 -4.96 3.59 3.47
N PRO A 320 -4.49 4.75 2.95
CA PRO A 320 -3.66 4.76 1.77
C PRO A 320 -2.27 4.20 2.06
N VAL A 321 -1.66 3.54 1.07
CA VAL A 321 -0.24 3.16 1.12
C VAL A 321 0.60 4.43 1.06
N ARG A 322 1.17 4.77 2.21
CA ARG A 322 1.98 5.96 2.40
C ARG A 322 3.39 5.74 1.88
N VAL A 323 3.71 6.25 0.70
CA VAL A 323 5.08 6.30 0.16
C VAL A 323 5.77 7.62 0.53
N LEU A 324 7.09 7.60 0.63
CA LEU A 324 7.84 8.83 0.77
C LEU A 324 7.64 9.69 -0.48
N PRO A 325 7.32 11.00 -0.33
CA PRO A 325 7.17 11.88 -1.47
C PRO A 325 8.53 12.08 -2.14
N GLU A 326 8.54 12.19 -3.47
CA GLU A 326 9.77 12.47 -4.24
C GLU A 326 10.42 13.80 -3.82
N ARG A 327 9.61 14.75 -3.35
CA ARG A 327 10.03 16.06 -2.88
C ARG A 327 9.19 16.44 -1.68
N ILE A 328 9.86 17.02 -0.68
CA ILE A 328 9.21 17.65 0.45
C ILE A 328 9.85 19.01 0.70
N HIS A 329 9.01 20.02 0.86
CA HIS A 329 9.45 21.36 1.20
C HIS A 329 9.50 21.54 2.72
N LEU A 330 10.40 22.41 3.20
CA LEU A 330 10.56 22.66 4.64
C LEU A 330 9.25 23.14 5.31
N HIS A 331 8.44 23.93 4.62
CA HIS A 331 7.16 24.41 5.16
C HIS A 331 6.09 23.32 5.25
N GLU A 332 6.21 22.24 4.47
CA GLU A 332 5.34 21.06 4.60
C GLU A 332 5.80 20.17 5.76
N LEU A 333 7.12 20.08 5.94
CA LEU A 333 7.75 19.32 7.02
C LEU A 333 7.53 19.97 8.40
N ASP A 334 7.50 21.30 8.44
CA ASP A 334 7.40 22.11 9.65
C ASP A 334 6.45 23.30 9.43
N PRO A 335 5.13 23.05 9.38
CA PRO A 335 4.15 24.08 9.00
C PRO A 335 3.99 25.18 10.05
N ASN A 336 4.22 24.85 11.32
CA ASN A 336 4.09 25.76 12.46
C ASN A 336 5.37 25.71 13.30
N PRO A 337 6.49 26.27 12.80
CA PRO A 337 7.73 26.26 13.54
C PRO A 337 7.56 27.03 14.86
N PRO A 338 8.11 26.54 15.98
CA PRO A 338 8.10 27.26 17.24
C PRO A 338 8.87 28.57 17.09
N GLY A 339 8.37 29.62 17.75
CA GLY A 339 9.02 30.94 17.71
C GLY A 339 10.18 31.07 18.70
N PRO A 340 10.90 32.22 18.67
CA PRO A 340 12.01 32.52 19.59
C PRO A 340 11.64 32.46 21.07
N GLU A 341 10.37 32.69 21.41
CA GLU A 341 9.83 32.68 22.78
C GLU A 341 9.63 31.27 23.35
N SER A 342 9.65 30.22 22.53
CA SER A 342 9.55 28.83 22.99
C SER A 342 10.74 28.44 23.85
N ASP A 343 10.63 27.39 24.67
CA ASP A 343 11.78 26.96 25.49
C ASP A 343 12.95 26.45 24.64
N TYR A 344 14.14 26.41 25.25
CA TYR A 344 15.37 26.03 24.58
C TYR A 344 15.27 24.65 23.90
N ARG A 345 14.65 23.66 24.53
CA ARG A 345 14.64 22.29 23.98
C ARG A 345 13.84 22.27 22.69
N THR A 346 12.63 22.82 22.70
CA THR A 346 11.74 22.88 21.53
C THR A 346 12.35 23.66 20.35
N ARG A 347 13.09 24.74 20.60
CA ARG A 347 13.79 25.48 19.53
C ARG A 347 14.90 24.66 18.86
N TRP A 348 15.48 23.70 19.57
CA TRP A 348 16.57 22.84 19.10
C TRP A 348 16.12 21.43 18.68
N GLU A 349 14.83 21.24 18.44
CA GLU A 349 14.29 20.06 17.75
C GLU A 349 14.13 20.38 16.27
N ILE A 350 15.16 20.11 15.48
CA ILE A 350 15.23 20.55 14.09
C ILE A 350 14.70 19.45 13.16
N PRO A 351 13.68 19.71 12.34
CA PRO A 351 13.16 18.73 11.40
C PRO A 351 14.14 18.52 10.23
N ILE A 352 14.39 17.26 9.86
CA ILE A 352 15.39 16.88 8.85
C ILE A 352 14.82 16.08 7.67
N GLY A 353 13.58 15.58 7.77
CA GLY A 353 12.91 14.84 6.71
C GLY A 353 11.71 14.05 7.26
N LEU A 354 11.11 13.17 6.45
CA LEU A 354 10.08 12.24 6.92
C LEU A 354 10.69 10.89 7.26
N ARG A 355 10.14 10.21 8.26
CA ARG A 355 10.41 8.80 8.49
C ARG A 355 9.64 7.97 7.47
N GLU A 356 10.30 6.99 6.88
CA GLU A 356 9.65 6.06 5.96
C GLU A 356 8.54 5.24 6.64
N THR A 357 8.71 4.94 7.92
CA THR A 357 7.85 4.02 8.68
C THR A 357 6.42 4.53 8.84
N ASP A 358 6.24 5.83 9.05
CA ASP A 358 4.95 6.44 9.41
C ASP A 358 4.68 7.78 8.72
N LEU A 359 5.63 8.28 7.90
CA LEU A 359 5.63 9.62 7.30
C LEU A 359 5.53 10.76 8.33
N THR A 360 5.92 10.52 9.58
CA THR A 360 6.05 11.58 10.56
C THR A 360 7.37 12.33 10.36
N PRO A 361 7.44 13.64 10.66
CA PRO A 361 8.69 14.37 10.63
C PRO A 361 9.75 13.73 11.57
N ALA A 362 10.89 13.40 10.98
CA ALA A 362 12.11 13.05 11.68
C ALA A 362 12.80 14.32 12.18
N HIS A 363 13.16 14.32 13.46
CA HIS A 363 13.79 15.46 14.12
C HIS A 363 15.19 15.09 14.61
N CYS A 364 16.11 16.06 14.50
CA CYS A 364 17.40 16.05 15.16
C CYS A 364 17.28 16.84 16.47
N HIS A 365 17.52 16.19 17.60
CA HIS A 365 17.51 16.82 18.92
C HIS A 365 18.88 17.43 19.23
N MET A 366 19.13 18.63 18.70
CA MET A 366 20.44 19.30 18.81
C MET A 366 20.77 19.78 20.22
N HIS A 367 19.77 19.84 21.12
CA HIS A 367 20.00 20.17 22.53
C HIS A 367 20.72 19.06 23.31
N THR A 368 20.60 17.80 22.88
CA THR A 368 21.31 16.63 23.44
C THR A 368 22.50 16.23 22.58
N ASN A 369 22.34 16.25 21.26
CA ASN A 369 23.39 15.88 20.29
C ASN A 369 23.72 17.11 19.42
N PRO A 370 24.67 17.97 19.85
CA PRO A 370 24.89 19.27 19.22
C PRO A 370 25.56 19.21 17.84
N HIS A 371 26.01 18.03 17.41
CA HIS A 371 26.72 17.84 16.15
C HIS A 371 25.93 16.94 15.21
N LEU A 372 25.88 17.33 13.94
CA LEU A 372 25.23 16.59 12.87
C LEU A 372 26.20 16.42 11.70
N LEU A 373 26.34 15.20 11.21
CA LEU A 373 27.14 14.87 10.03
C LEU A 373 26.21 14.41 8.90
N ILE A 374 26.41 14.95 7.70
CA ILE A 374 25.58 14.65 6.52
C ILE A 374 26.47 14.07 5.43
N PHE A 375 26.29 12.78 5.16
CA PHE A 375 27.02 12.05 4.12
C PHE A 375 26.12 11.77 2.91
N GLY A 376 26.72 11.72 1.73
CA GLY A 376 25.98 11.40 0.51
C GLY A 376 26.82 11.56 -0.75
N ALA A 377 26.44 10.84 -1.80
CA ALA A 377 27.07 10.92 -3.11
C ALA A 377 26.95 12.32 -3.74
N ALA A 378 27.64 12.56 -4.86
CA ALA A 378 27.47 13.79 -5.63
C ALA A 378 25.99 13.96 -6.03
N LYS A 379 25.46 15.19 -5.91
CA LYS A 379 24.07 15.56 -6.24
C LYS A 379 22.98 14.87 -5.39
N SER A 380 23.32 14.26 -4.25
CA SER A 380 22.34 13.65 -3.34
C SER A 380 21.54 14.64 -2.47
N GLY A 381 21.70 15.96 -2.67
CA GLY A 381 20.98 16.98 -1.90
C GLY A 381 21.63 17.45 -0.59
N LYS A 382 22.90 17.15 -0.32
CA LYS A 382 23.62 17.57 0.91
C LYS A 382 23.53 19.07 1.21
N THR A 383 23.85 19.92 0.23
CA THR A 383 23.74 21.37 0.37
C THR A 383 22.28 21.80 0.59
N THR A 384 21.33 21.17 -0.09
CA THR A 384 19.89 21.46 0.07
C THR A 384 19.40 21.19 1.49
N ILE A 385 19.77 20.05 2.09
CA ILE A 385 19.38 19.75 3.47
C ILE A 385 20.09 20.67 4.47
N ALA A 386 21.36 21.04 4.22
CA ALA A 386 22.07 22.04 5.02
C ALA A 386 21.34 23.40 5.03
N HIS A 387 20.82 23.84 3.86
CA HIS A 387 19.99 25.05 3.77
C HIS A 387 18.70 24.93 4.57
N ALA A 388 18.01 23.79 4.43
CA ALA A 388 16.75 23.55 5.14
C ALA A 388 16.95 23.60 6.65
N ILE A 389 18.00 22.97 7.17
CA ILE A 389 18.37 22.98 8.59
C ILE A 389 18.71 24.39 9.06
N ALA A 390 19.53 25.13 8.30
CA ALA A 390 19.90 26.50 8.64
C ALA A 390 18.67 27.42 8.73
N ARG A 391 17.75 27.31 7.77
CA ARG A 391 16.48 28.05 7.76
C ARG A 391 15.58 27.66 8.91
N ALA A 392 15.48 26.37 9.23
CA ALA A 392 14.69 25.90 10.38
C ALA A 392 15.23 26.46 11.69
N ILE A 393 16.55 26.48 11.89
CA ILE A 393 17.18 27.08 13.07
C ILE A 393 16.90 28.59 13.15
N CYS A 394 17.02 29.32 12.03
CA CYS A 394 16.75 30.76 11.97
C CYS A 394 15.26 31.10 12.19
N ALA A 395 14.34 30.24 11.76
CA ALA A 395 12.91 30.44 12.01
C ALA A 395 12.56 30.27 13.50
N ARG A 396 13.30 29.40 14.20
CA ARG A 396 13.05 29.03 15.59
C ARG A 396 13.75 29.93 16.60
N ASN A 397 14.80 30.64 16.20
CA ASN A 397 15.65 31.43 17.09
C ASN A 397 15.80 32.85 16.59
N SER A 398 15.93 33.80 17.51
CA SER A 398 16.25 35.19 17.18
C SER A 398 17.76 35.38 16.93
N PRO A 399 18.16 36.48 16.26
CA PRO A 399 19.56 36.90 16.15
C PRO A 399 20.31 37.05 17.48
N GLN A 400 19.61 37.27 18.60
CA GLN A 400 20.21 37.38 19.92
C GLN A 400 20.44 36.01 20.57
N GLN A 401 19.77 34.97 20.08
CA GLN A 401 19.85 33.61 20.58
C GLN A 401 20.81 32.74 19.78
N VAL A 402 20.87 32.89 18.45
CA VAL A 402 21.73 32.07 17.58
C VAL A 402 22.49 32.94 16.58
N ARG A 403 23.77 32.60 16.37
CA ARG A 403 24.60 33.14 15.30
C ARG A 403 25.29 32.04 14.50
N PHE A 404 25.46 32.28 13.21
CA PHE A 404 26.10 31.35 12.29
C PHE A 404 27.52 31.78 11.89
N MET A 405 28.38 30.78 11.77
CA MET A 405 29.63 30.82 11.02
C MET A 405 29.52 29.81 9.87
N LEU A 406 29.82 30.23 8.66
CA LEU A 406 29.75 29.43 7.44
C LEU A 406 31.16 29.12 6.94
N ALA A 407 31.41 27.85 6.64
CA ALA A 407 32.53 27.40 5.83
C ALA A 407 31.98 26.93 4.47
N ASP A 408 32.14 27.78 3.46
CA ASP A 408 31.51 27.62 2.15
C ASP A 408 32.52 27.84 1.02
N TYR A 409 33.25 26.78 0.68
CA TYR A 409 34.30 26.82 -0.34
C TYR A 409 33.75 27.00 -1.76
N ARG A 410 32.50 26.60 -2.02
CA ARG A 410 31.88 26.63 -3.36
C ARG A 410 30.81 27.70 -3.51
N SER A 411 30.60 28.52 -2.49
CA SER A 411 29.51 29.51 -2.46
C SER A 411 28.12 28.85 -2.60
N GLY A 412 28.00 27.61 -2.12
CA GLY A 412 26.76 26.84 -2.15
C GLY A 412 25.78 27.23 -1.05
N LEU A 413 26.28 27.75 0.08
CA LEU A 413 25.53 28.17 1.26
C LEU A 413 25.07 29.64 1.24
N LEU A 414 25.27 30.32 0.11
CA LEU A 414 24.73 31.67 -0.10
C LEU A 414 23.20 31.65 0.09
N ASP A 415 22.68 32.61 0.83
CA ASP A 415 21.25 32.75 1.18
C ASP A 415 20.64 31.62 2.03
N ALA A 416 21.47 30.72 2.58
CA ALA A 416 21.02 29.73 3.55
C ALA A 416 20.66 30.37 4.89
N VAL A 417 21.44 31.38 5.30
CA VAL A 417 21.29 32.11 6.57
C VAL A 417 21.11 33.60 6.28
N PRO A 418 20.10 34.26 6.84
CA PRO A 418 19.95 35.72 6.73
C PRO A 418 21.11 36.46 7.38
N ASP A 419 21.50 37.62 6.83
CA ASP A 419 22.57 38.47 7.38
C ASP A 419 22.37 38.79 8.86
N THR A 420 21.11 38.91 9.29
CA THR A 420 20.75 39.16 10.69
C THR A 420 21.19 38.05 11.63
N HIS A 421 21.43 36.83 11.16
CA HIS A 421 21.86 35.67 11.94
C HIS A 421 23.34 35.31 11.73
N LEU A 422 24.05 35.99 10.84
CA LEU A 422 25.50 35.83 10.69
C LEU A 422 26.26 36.46 11.85
N LEU A 423 27.45 35.93 12.15
CA LEU A 423 28.42 36.62 13.00
C LEU A 423 28.87 37.95 12.35
N GLY A 424 29.36 38.90 13.14
CA GLY A 424 29.83 40.18 12.61
C GLY A 424 31.11 40.06 11.76
N ALA A 425 32.15 39.44 12.33
CA ALA A 425 33.43 39.21 11.66
C ALA A 425 33.69 37.70 11.49
N GLY A 426 34.25 37.30 10.34
CA GLY A 426 34.58 35.89 10.05
C GLY A 426 33.37 34.98 9.83
N ALA A 427 32.21 35.54 9.51
CA ALA A 427 30.98 34.77 9.36
C ALA A 427 30.91 33.91 8.10
N ILE A 428 31.59 34.29 7.02
CA ILE A 428 31.60 33.54 5.76
C ILE A 428 33.04 33.30 5.36
N ASN A 429 33.45 32.04 5.34
CA ASN A 429 34.81 31.62 5.06
C ASN A 429 34.83 30.79 3.78
N ARG A 430 35.52 31.29 2.75
CA ARG A 430 35.55 30.68 1.40
C ARG A 430 36.87 29.96 1.08
N ASN A 431 37.85 30.05 1.98
CA ASN A 431 39.13 29.39 1.86
C ASN A 431 39.65 28.94 3.23
N SER A 432 40.60 28.00 3.25
CA SER A 432 41.07 27.37 4.48
C SER A 432 41.77 28.36 5.42
N ALA A 433 42.55 29.32 4.90
CA ALA A 433 43.24 30.30 5.74
C ALA A 433 42.26 31.18 6.52
N SER A 434 41.21 31.69 5.86
CA SER A 434 40.15 32.48 6.51
C SER A 434 39.37 31.66 7.55
N LEU A 435 39.11 30.39 7.23
CA LEU A 435 38.40 29.48 8.14
C LEU A 435 39.25 29.18 9.38
N ASP A 436 40.54 28.89 9.22
CA ASP A 436 41.46 28.62 10.32
C ASP A 436 41.52 29.80 11.30
N GLU A 437 41.67 31.01 10.78
CA GLU A 437 41.68 32.24 11.58
C GLU A 437 40.34 32.44 12.33
N ALA A 438 39.22 32.30 11.63
CA ALA A 438 37.89 32.44 12.21
C ALA A 438 37.59 31.38 13.29
N VAL A 439 37.97 30.12 13.05
CA VAL A 439 37.80 29.02 14.01
C VAL A 439 38.69 29.21 15.23
N GLN A 440 39.94 29.67 15.06
CA GLN A 440 40.81 30.00 16.20
C GLN A 440 40.22 31.13 17.04
N ALA A 441 39.73 32.19 16.42
CA ALA A 441 39.07 33.29 17.11
C ALA A 441 37.78 32.83 17.83
N LEU A 442 36.99 31.95 17.20
CA LEU A 442 35.81 31.35 17.82
C LEU A 442 36.18 30.49 19.04
N ALA A 443 37.20 29.64 18.91
CA ALA A 443 37.67 28.78 19.99
C ALA A 443 38.14 29.57 21.22
N VAL A 444 38.83 30.70 21.02
CA VAL A 444 39.22 31.60 22.13
C VAL A 444 37.99 32.16 22.86
N ASN A 445 36.93 32.51 22.13
CA ASN A 445 35.70 33.00 22.73
C ASN A 445 34.88 31.89 23.42
N LEU A 446 34.83 30.68 22.85
CA LEU A 446 34.14 29.53 23.44
C LEU A 446 34.85 29.02 24.72
N LYS A 447 36.18 29.10 24.80
CA LYS A 447 36.93 28.77 26.03
C LYS A 447 36.50 29.60 27.24
N LYS A 448 36.06 30.85 27.03
CA LYS A 448 35.52 31.71 28.09
C LYS A 448 34.16 31.24 28.63
N ARG A 449 33.47 30.35 27.88
CA ARG A 449 32.17 29.77 28.26
C ARG A 449 32.32 28.44 29.02
N LEU A 450 33.54 27.96 29.26
CA LEU A 450 33.75 26.72 29.99
C LEU A 450 33.20 26.83 31.43
N PRO A 451 32.52 25.80 31.95
CA PRO A 451 31.96 25.82 33.29
C PRO A 451 33.08 25.91 34.35
N PRO A 452 32.98 26.84 35.31
CA PRO A 452 33.80 26.82 36.52
C PRO A 452 33.65 25.52 37.31
N THR A 453 34.67 25.16 38.10
CA THR A 453 34.73 23.89 38.84
C THR A 453 33.77 23.80 40.03
N ASP A 454 33.20 24.92 40.46
CA ASP A 454 32.37 25.09 41.67
C ASP A 454 30.86 25.17 41.38
N LEU A 455 30.41 24.82 40.17
CA LEU A 455 28.99 24.88 39.80
C LEU A 455 28.15 23.74 40.39
N THR A 456 26.94 24.10 40.81
CA THR A 456 25.91 23.11 41.19
C THR A 456 25.35 22.39 39.96
N THR A 457 24.78 21.19 40.17
CA THR A 457 24.11 20.43 39.10
C THR A 457 22.96 21.21 38.44
N ALA A 458 22.25 22.06 39.20
CA ALA A 458 21.19 22.89 38.66
C ALA A 458 21.73 23.98 37.70
N GLN A 459 22.83 24.65 38.09
CA GLN A 459 23.50 25.66 37.26
C GLN A 459 24.12 25.03 36.01
N LEU A 460 24.68 23.83 36.11
CA LEU A 460 25.19 23.07 34.97
C LEU A 460 24.09 22.76 33.95
N ARG A 461 22.88 22.38 34.41
CA ARG A 461 21.74 22.11 33.52
C ARG A 461 21.15 23.35 32.87
N SER A 462 21.08 24.47 33.60
CA SER A 462 20.48 25.72 33.11
C SER A 462 21.44 26.59 32.31
N ARG A 463 22.73 26.24 32.28
CA ARG A 463 23.79 27.03 31.62
C ARG A 463 23.94 28.45 32.17
N SER A 464 23.59 28.67 33.44
CA SER A 464 23.47 30.02 34.02
C SER A 464 24.79 30.77 34.26
N TRP A 465 25.96 30.14 34.08
CA TRP A 465 27.26 30.77 34.33
C TRP A 465 27.75 31.63 33.15
N TRP A 466 27.12 31.51 31.98
CA TRP A 466 27.41 32.33 30.81
C TRP A 466 26.11 32.88 30.21
N SER A 467 26.24 33.95 29.42
CA SER A 467 25.13 34.53 28.66
C SER A 467 25.58 34.92 27.26
N GLY A 468 24.65 34.91 26.31
CA GLY A 468 24.89 35.25 24.91
C GLY A 468 24.16 34.31 23.96
N PHE A 469 24.55 34.34 22.68
CA PHE A 469 24.01 33.47 21.64
C PHE A 469 24.77 32.15 21.55
N ASP A 470 24.07 31.09 21.16
CA ASP A 470 24.67 29.86 20.65
C ASP A 470 25.29 30.10 19.28
N VAL A 471 26.34 29.34 18.97
CA VAL A 471 27.04 29.44 17.68
C VAL A 471 26.82 28.16 16.90
N VAL A 472 26.32 28.30 15.67
CA VAL A 472 26.21 27.20 14.71
C VAL A 472 27.30 27.36 13.67
N LEU A 473 28.24 26.40 13.66
CA LEU A 473 29.23 26.28 12.60
C LEU A 473 28.65 25.37 11.50
N LEU A 474 28.27 25.96 10.38
CA LEU A 474 27.79 25.22 9.21
C LEU A 474 28.91 25.08 8.19
N VAL A 475 29.21 23.84 7.84
CA VAL A 475 30.31 23.49 6.95
C VAL A 475 29.75 22.68 5.79
N ASP A 476 29.86 23.21 4.57
CA ASP A 476 29.58 22.43 3.37
C ASP A 476 30.87 21.96 2.70
N ASP A 477 30.79 20.84 1.99
CA ASP A 477 31.91 20.25 1.24
C ASP A 477 33.22 20.07 2.05
N TRP A 478 33.13 19.57 3.29
CA TRP A 478 34.29 19.34 4.18
C TRP A 478 35.47 18.59 3.52
N HIS A 479 35.17 17.65 2.62
CA HIS A 479 36.17 16.86 1.89
C HIS A 479 37.11 17.67 0.98
N ILE A 480 36.78 18.93 0.69
CA ILE A 480 37.61 19.82 -0.14
C ILE A 480 38.80 20.39 0.65
N GLN A 481 38.84 20.17 1.97
CA GLN A 481 39.98 20.59 2.77
C GLN A 481 41.28 19.89 2.33
N PRO A 482 42.38 20.66 2.15
CA PRO A 482 43.65 20.10 1.75
C PRO A 482 44.19 19.14 2.84
N PRO A 483 44.81 18.01 2.45
CA PRO A 483 45.42 17.10 3.42
C PRO A 483 46.49 17.84 4.24
N GLY A 484 46.26 17.98 5.54
CA GLY A 484 47.16 18.69 6.48
C GLY A 484 46.54 19.89 7.21
N SER A 485 45.32 20.32 6.87
CA SER A 485 44.59 21.32 7.66
C SER A 485 44.23 20.74 9.03
N SER A 486 44.85 21.27 10.09
CA SER A 486 44.71 20.80 11.47
C SER A 486 43.45 21.32 12.15
N ILE A 487 42.33 21.38 11.43
CA ILE A 487 41.03 21.75 12.01
C ILE A 487 40.49 20.52 12.74
N CYS A 488 41.07 20.23 13.91
CA CYS A 488 40.44 19.36 14.89
C CYS A 488 39.23 20.10 15.47
N LEU A 489 38.04 19.86 14.89
CA LEU A 489 36.77 20.08 15.58
C LEU A 489 36.61 18.94 16.60
N ALA A 490 37.36 19.00 17.69
CA ALA A 490 37.28 18.08 18.82
C ALA A 490 36.47 18.73 19.95
#